data_AF-A0A6C0B0K2-F1
#
_entry.id   AF-A0A6C0B0K2-F1
#
_cell.length_a   1.000
_cell.length_b   1.000
_cell.length_c   1.000
_cell.angle_alpha   90.00
_cell.angle_beta   90.00
_cell.angle_gamma   90.00
#
_symmetry.space_group_name_H-M   'P 1'
#
loop_
_entity.id
_entity.type
_entity.pdbx_description
1 polymer ?
#
loop_
_entity_poly.entity_id
_entity_poly.type
_entity_poly.pdbx_seq_one_letter_code
_entity_poly.pdbx_strand_id
1 'polypeptide(L)'
;MANRGNGQYEFVDESSRIMYTTAHAALTLLELWDFVKKDPGPLGFMYSGAPEVDQIYAKVEELGYSGHSGASFGCTLRTMQYIAKNGYDNFRNEYTARQQT
;
A
#
# COMPACT_ATOMS: atom_id res chain seq x y z
N MET A 1 2.60 13.82 11.28
CA MET A 1 2.32 12.83 10.20
C MET A 1 1.43 11.75 10.78
N ALA A 2 0.52 11.14 9.99
CA ALA A 2 -0.32 10.04 10.49
C ALA A 2 0.56 8.83 10.88
N ASN A 3 0.20 8.12 11.95
CA ASN A 3 0.91 6.90 12.37
C ASN A 3 0.84 5.86 11.23
N ARG A 4 1.97 5.42 10.71
CA ARG A 4 2.04 4.45 9.59
C ARG A 4 2.06 2.99 10.09
N GLY A 5 2.20 2.77 11.39
CA GLY A 5 2.34 1.43 11.99
C GLY A 5 3.74 0.84 11.82
N ASN A 6 3.90 -0.42 12.23
CA ASN A 6 5.17 -1.16 12.20
C ASN A 6 5.44 -1.89 10.86
N GLY A 7 4.53 -1.75 9.88
CA GLY A 7 4.64 -2.37 8.56
C GLY A 7 4.42 -3.88 8.52
N GLN A 8 4.02 -4.55 9.62
CA GLN A 8 3.91 -6.03 9.66
C GLN A 8 2.53 -6.58 9.31
N TYR A 9 1.47 -5.78 9.49
CA TYR A 9 0.08 -6.12 9.13
C TYR A 9 -0.39 -7.50 9.64
N GLU A 10 -0.05 -7.88 10.87
CA GLU A 10 -0.30 -9.23 11.42
C GLU A 10 -1.80 -9.62 11.52
N PHE A 11 -2.70 -8.64 11.38
CA PHE A 11 -4.15 -8.81 11.43
C PHE A 11 -4.80 -9.03 10.06
N VAL A 12 -4.05 -8.97 8.95
CA VAL A 12 -4.57 -9.26 7.60
C VAL A 12 -4.24 -10.70 7.19
N ASP A 13 -5.03 -11.23 6.26
CA ASP A 13 -4.79 -12.55 5.65
C ASP A 13 -3.41 -12.64 4.98
N GLU A 14 -2.89 -13.85 4.83
CA GLU A 14 -1.53 -14.09 4.32
C GLU A 14 -1.29 -13.46 2.94
N SER A 15 -2.28 -13.57 2.04
CA SER A 15 -2.17 -13.06 0.68
C SER A 15 -2.09 -11.53 0.64
N SER A 16 -2.90 -10.85 1.44
CA SER A 16 -2.84 -9.39 1.58
C SER A 16 -1.58 -8.94 2.32
N ARG A 17 -1.11 -9.75 3.28
CA ARG A 17 0.03 -9.39 4.14
C ARG A 17 1.30 -9.19 3.34
N ILE A 18 1.63 -10.10 2.42
CA ILE A 18 2.83 -9.96 1.59
C ILE A 18 2.76 -8.69 0.72
N MET A 19 1.58 -8.36 0.19
CA MET A 19 1.40 -7.14 -0.60
C MET A 19 1.58 -5.88 0.25
N TYR A 20 0.99 -5.84 1.45
CA TYR A 20 1.01 -4.65 2.30
C TYR A 20 2.37 -4.44 2.95
N THR A 21 3.03 -5.50 3.41
CA THR A 21 4.36 -5.44 4.01
C THR A 21 5.39 -4.94 3.00
N THR A 22 5.41 -5.51 1.79
CA THR A 22 6.35 -5.09 0.73
C THR A 22 6.07 -3.67 0.23
N ALA A 23 4.80 -3.29 0.02
CA ALA A 23 4.45 -1.93 -0.40
C ALA A 23 4.78 -0.88 0.68
N HIS A 24 4.54 -1.19 1.96
CA HIS A 24 4.92 -0.32 3.06
C HIS A 24 6.43 -0.12 3.10
N ALA A 25 7.19 -1.22 3.04
CA ALA A 25 8.65 -1.17 3.02
C ALA A 25 9.18 -0.37 1.81
N ALA A 26 8.63 -0.61 0.62
CA ALA A 26 8.98 0.14 -0.59
C ALA A 26 8.76 1.65 -0.42
N LEU A 27 7.58 2.06 0.04
CA LEU A 27 7.26 3.48 0.26
C LEU A 27 8.15 4.13 1.33
N THR A 28 8.53 3.39 2.36
CA THR A 28 9.43 3.87 3.41
C THR A 28 10.86 4.03 2.89
N LEU A 29 11.38 3.05 2.16
CA LEU A 29 12.74 3.08 1.61
C LEU A 29 12.91 4.13 0.50
N LEU A 30 11.87 4.37 -0.29
CA LEU A 30 11.85 5.37 -1.37
C LEU A 30 11.43 6.77 -0.89
N GLU A 31 11.03 6.91 0.38
CA GLU A 31 10.49 8.16 0.94
C GLU A 31 9.24 8.70 0.21
N LEU A 32 8.45 7.81 -0.42
CA LEU A 32 7.31 8.16 -1.30
C LEU A 32 5.94 8.22 -0.59
N TRP A 33 5.92 8.25 0.74
CA TRP A 33 4.67 8.35 1.50
C TRP A 33 3.88 9.64 1.21
N ASP A 34 4.55 10.76 0.95
CA ASP A 34 3.88 12.01 0.60
C ASP A 34 3.37 12.00 -0.84
N PHE A 35 4.01 11.23 -1.72
CA PHE A 35 3.52 10.98 -3.08
C PHE A 35 2.22 10.16 -3.04
N VAL A 36 2.22 8.99 -2.39
CA VAL A 36 1.05 8.08 -2.38
C VAL A 36 -0.16 8.72 -1.71
N LYS A 37 0.04 9.70 -0.82
CA LYS A 37 -1.02 10.48 -0.17
C LYS A 37 -1.81 11.37 -1.14
N LYS A 38 -1.20 11.80 -2.24
CA LYS A 38 -1.85 12.68 -3.25
C LYS A 38 -2.93 11.92 -4.01
N ASP A 39 -3.80 12.65 -4.71
CA ASP A 39 -4.73 12.02 -5.63
C ASP A 39 -3.96 11.40 -6.81
N PRO A 40 -4.07 10.09 -7.10
CA PRO A 40 -3.43 9.46 -8.25
C PRO A 40 -4.15 9.79 -9.57
N GLY A 41 -5.22 10.59 -9.52
CA GLY A 41 -5.96 11.01 -10.70
C GLY A 41 -7.01 9.99 -11.16
N PRO A 42 -7.67 10.26 -12.30
CA PRO A 42 -8.87 9.56 -12.73
C PRO A 42 -8.65 8.08 -13.06
N LEU A 43 -7.41 7.72 -13.45
CA LEU A 43 -7.06 6.35 -13.80
C LEU A 43 -6.56 5.53 -12.60
N GLY A 44 -6.36 6.17 -11.44
CA GLY A 44 -5.81 5.55 -10.25
C GLY A 44 -4.34 5.13 -10.41
N PHE A 45 -3.84 4.35 -9.46
CA PHE A 45 -2.45 3.88 -9.46
C PHE A 45 -2.17 2.80 -10.52
N MET A 46 -3.16 2.00 -10.90
CA MET A 46 -2.99 0.88 -11.84
C MET A 46 -2.53 1.33 -13.24
N TYR A 47 -3.01 2.49 -13.69
CA TYR A 47 -2.70 3.06 -15.01
C TYR A 47 -1.99 4.41 -14.88
N SER A 48 -1.32 4.63 -13.76
CA SER A 48 -0.57 5.86 -13.55
C SER A 48 0.68 5.85 -14.45
N GLY A 49 0.96 6.98 -15.10
CA GLY A 49 2.22 7.22 -15.80
C GLY A 49 3.25 7.96 -14.94
N ALA A 50 3.05 8.04 -13.62
CA ALA A 50 3.97 8.72 -12.73
C ALA A 50 5.20 7.85 -12.45
N PRO A 51 6.44 8.38 -12.62
CA PRO A 51 7.65 7.60 -12.42
C PRO A 51 7.81 7.05 -11.00
N GLU A 52 7.21 7.72 -10.00
CA GLU A 52 7.17 7.23 -8.63
C GLU A 52 6.40 5.90 -8.52
N VAL A 53 5.37 5.70 -9.33
CA VAL A 53 4.60 4.43 -9.34
C VAL A 53 5.46 3.30 -9.88
N ASP A 54 6.24 3.55 -10.94
CA ASP A 54 7.17 2.58 -11.51
C ASP A 54 8.30 2.22 -10.52
N GLN A 55 8.81 3.22 -9.79
CA GLN A 55 9.81 2.99 -8.74
C GLN A 55 9.26 2.12 -7.60
N ILE A 56 8.02 2.38 -7.17
CA ILE A 56 7.37 1.58 -6.14
C ILE A 56 7.14 0.16 -6.65
N TYR A 57 6.67 0.00 -7.90
CA TYR A 57 6.46 -1.30 -8.53
C TYR A 57 7.75 -2.13 -8.51
N ALA A 58 8.84 -1.59 -9.04
CA ALA A 58 10.13 -2.27 -9.09
C ALA A 58 10.65 -2.63 -7.69
N LYS A 59 10.48 -1.73 -6.71
CA LYS A 59 10.92 -2.00 -5.33
C LYS A 59 10.06 -3.07 -4.65
N VAL A 60 8.76 -3.12 -4.91
CA VAL A 60 7.88 -4.18 -4.38
C VAL A 60 8.28 -5.56 -4.91
N GLU A 61 8.61 -5.65 -6.21
CA GLU A 61 9.13 -6.89 -6.79
C GLU A 61 10.48 -7.29 -6.18
N GLU A 62 11.40 -6.35 -6.01
CA GLU A 62 12.70 -6.58 -5.36
C GLU A 62 12.55 -7.09 -3.91
N LEU A 63 11.53 -6.61 -3.19
CA LEU A 63 11.27 -6.99 -1.80
C LEU A 63 10.52 -8.34 -1.65
N GLY A 64 10.24 -9.03 -2.76
CA GLY A 64 9.76 -10.41 -2.74
C GLY A 64 8.27 -10.59 -3.07
N TYR A 65 7.57 -9.54 -3.50
CA TYR A 65 6.24 -9.67 -4.07
C TYR A 65 6.29 -9.43 -5.58
N SER A 66 6.54 -10.50 -6.35
CA SER A 66 6.63 -10.46 -7.82
C SER A 66 5.41 -11.05 -8.52
N GLY A 67 5.18 -10.70 -9.79
CA GLY A 67 4.16 -11.36 -10.63
C GLY A 67 2.72 -10.97 -10.30
N HIS A 68 2.54 -9.79 -9.72
CA HIS A 68 1.22 -9.28 -9.38
C HIS A 68 0.54 -8.57 -10.54
N SER A 69 -0.79 -8.70 -10.62
CA SER A 69 -1.57 -7.94 -11.60
C SER A 69 -1.52 -6.44 -11.28
N GLY A 70 -1.66 -5.60 -12.31
CA GLY A 70 -1.79 -4.15 -12.13
C GLY A 70 -2.96 -3.77 -11.22
N ALA A 71 -4.02 -4.57 -11.20
CA ALA A 71 -5.18 -4.37 -10.32
C ALA A 71 -4.83 -4.62 -8.85
N SER A 72 -4.15 -5.74 -8.55
CA SER A 72 -3.68 -6.06 -7.19
C SER A 72 -2.73 -4.99 -6.66
N PHE A 73 -1.81 -4.52 -7.51
CA PHE A 73 -0.89 -3.44 -7.17
C PHE A 73 -1.63 -2.11 -6.93
N GLY A 74 -2.57 -1.75 -7.81
CA GLY A 74 -3.38 -0.55 -7.67
C GLY A 74 -4.22 -0.53 -6.38
N CYS A 75 -4.85 -1.66 -6.03
CA CYS A 75 -5.57 -1.83 -4.77
C CYS A 75 -4.63 -1.69 -3.56
N THR A 76 -3.45 -2.29 -3.64
CA THR A 76 -2.42 -2.21 -2.59
C THR A 76 -2.00 -0.76 -2.34
N LEU A 77 -1.72 0.01 -3.39
CA LEU A 77 -1.38 1.43 -3.25
C LEU A 77 -2.55 2.28 -2.75
N ARG A 78 -3.81 1.91 -3.05
CA ARG A 78 -4.96 2.56 -2.41
C ARG A 78 -5.05 2.28 -0.92
N THR A 79 -4.73 1.07 -0.46
CA THR A 79 -4.61 0.77 0.96
C THR A 79 -3.49 1.59 1.61
N MET A 80 -2.31 1.65 0.98
CA MET A 80 -1.21 2.48 1.49
C MET A 80 -1.56 3.97 1.54
N GLN A 81 -2.27 4.47 0.52
CA GLN A 81 -2.79 5.83 0.52
C GLN A 81 -3.76 6.07 1.69
N TYR A 82 -4.71 5.15 1.91
CA TYR A 82 -5.64 5.27 3.03
C TYR A 82 -4.86 5.38 4.35
N ILE A 83 -3.85 4.54 4.55
CA ILE A 83 -2.99 4.58 5.74
C ILE A 83 -2.23 5.92 5.83
N ALA A 84 -1.70 6.42 4.72
CA ALA A 84 -1.00 7.71 4.68
C ALA A 84 -1.90 8.90 5.04
N LYS A 85 -3.21 8.79 4.75
CA LYS A 85 -4.23 9.82 5.03
C LYS A 85 -4.81 9.71 6.44
N ASN A 86 -5.16 8.50 6.85
CA ASN A 86 -6.02 8.24 8.02
C ASN A 86 -5.27 7.57 9.18
N GLY A 87 -4.08 7.03 8.94
CA GLY A 87 -3.29 6.31 9.92
C GLY A 87 -3.60 4.81 9.97
N TYR A 88 -2.62 4.08 10.47
CA TYR A 88 -2.60 2.62 10.56
C TYR A 88 -3.64 2.07 11.53
N ASP A 89 -3.85 2.74 12.67
CA ASP A 89 -4.80 2.28 13.69
C ASP A 89 -6.24 2.29 13.15
N ASN A 90 -6.59 3.31 12.35
CA ASN A 90 -7.88 3.37 11.67
C ASN A 90 -8.03 2.24 10.64
N PHE A 91 -7.00 1.99 9.84
CA PHE A 91 -7.00 0.87 8.89
C PHE A 91 -7.19 -0.48 9.61
N ARG A 92 -6.45 -0.70 10.71
CA ARG A 92 -6.56 -1.92 11.53
C ARG A 92 -7.97 -2.11 12.06
N ASN A 93 -8.55 -1.08 12.65
CA ASN A 93 -9.89 -1.14 13.24
C ASN A 93 -10.95 -1.44 12.17
N GLU A 94 -10.90 -0.78 11.02
CA GLU A 94 -11.84 -1.04 9.92
C GLU A 94 -11.69 -2.43 9.31
N TYR A 95 -10.45 -2.89 9.09
CA TYR A 95 -10.20 -4.22 8.52
C TYR A 95 -10.72 -5.32 9.44
N THR A 96 -10.43 -5.25 10.75
CA THR A 96 -10.89 -6.25 11.72
C THR A 96 -12.41 -6.22 11.91
N ALA A 97 -13.06 -5.05 11.85
CA ALA A 97 -14.51 -4.97 11.98
C ALA A 97 -15.27 -5.65 10.82
N ARG A 98 -14.73 -5.59 9.60
CA ARG A 98 -15.33 -6.23 8.40
C ARG A 98 -15.23 -7.76 8.37
N GLN A 99 -14.36 -8.34 9.19
CA GLN A 99 -14.18 -9.79 9.29
C GLN A 99 -15.13 -10.45 10.32
N GLN A 100 -15.89 -9.63 11.07
CA GLN A 100 -16.83 -10.09 12.11
C GLN A 100 -18.29 -10.14 11.63
N THR A 101 -18.53 -9.87 10.35
CA THR A 101 -19.84 -9.90 9.68
C THR A 101 -19.87 -10.98 8.62
#